data_AF-A0A7S0RQZ9-F1
#
_entry.id   AF-A0A7S0RQZ9-F1
#
_cell.length_a   1.000
_cell.length_b   1.000
_cell.length_c   1.000
_cell.angle_alpha   90.00
_cell.angle_beta   90.00
_cell.angle_gamma   90.00
#
_symmetry.space_group_name_H-M   'P 1'
#
loop_
_entity.id
_entity.type
_entity.pdbx_description
1 polymer ?
#
loop_
_entity_poly.entity_id
_entity_poly.type
_entity_poly.pdbx_seq_one_letter_code
_entity_poly.pdbx_strand_id
1 'polypeptide(L)'
;ECDTNLPCGESLVRQLVQGQRFFERHFGARCDVGWLPDTFGYAAQLPQLLAGAGMPYFLTQKLSWNNINQFPHSTFWWEALDGSRVLTHFPPSNTYNSQMSAGDVVASVRNNKDKERAPGALLLYGNGDGGGGPTAAMCETLARLGDEQGAGVDGVAALKPGSPSLFFSGLLHGQEHSLKEILTWRGELYFELHRGTYTTQAYTKACNRASEGLLRGTEMASSLAAVLAPHFRYPQEQLDAAWQEVLLFQFHDVLPGSSISMVYEHTRARYPAIMSALTALRSDAL
;
A
#
# COMPACT_ATOMS: atom_id res chain seq x y z
N GLU A 1 -2.68 4.79 1.56
CA GLU A 1 -3.11 3.41 1.23
C GLU A 1 -4.21 3.48 0.18
N CYS A 2 -3.88 3.27 -1.09
CA CYS A 2 -4.83 3.43 -2.20
C CYS A 2 -5.37 2.06 -2.66
N ASP A 3 -6.48 2.08 -3.41
CA ASP A 3 -6.81 0.97 -4.29
C ASP A 3 -5.73 0.85 -5.38
N THR A 4 -5.42 -0.36 -5.84
CA THR A 4 -4.38 -0.56 -6.86
C THR A 4 -4.89 -1.08 -8.20
N ASN A 5 -6.19 -1.39 -8.29
CA ASN A 5 -6.79 -1.94 -9.50
C ASN A 5 -7.46 -0.86 -10.37
N LEU A 6 -8.14 0.09 -9.72
CA LEU A 6 -8.93 1.11 -10.40
C LEU A 6 -8.12 2.35 -10.82
N PRO A 7 -7.17 2.89 -10.04
CA PRO A 7 -6.37 4.03 -10.49
C PRO A 7 -5.54 3.72 -11.73
N CYS A 8 -5.27 4.73 -12.57
CA CYS A 8 -4.32 4.56 -13.67
C CYS A 8 -2.87 4.47 -13.17
N GLY A 9 -1.95 4.03 -14.02
CA GLY A 9 -0.53 3.92 -13.65
C GLY A 9 0.10 5.24 -13.18
N GLU A 10 -0.25 6.37 -13.82
CA GLU A 10 0.23 7.69 -13.40
C GLU A 10 -0.27 8.04 -11.99
N SER A 11 -1.53 7.73 -11.66
CA SER A 11 -2.06 7.92 -10.30
C SER A 11 -1.25 7.13 -9.27
N LEU A 12 -0.92 5.86 -9.55
CA LEU A 12 -0.10 5.04 -8.65
C LEU A 12 1.33 5.62 -8.50
N VAL A 13 1.93 6.11 -9.59
CA VAL A 13 3.21 6.85 -9.52
C VAL A 13 3.08 8.10 -8.64
N ARG A 14 1.99 8.86 -8.79
CA ARG A 14 1.74 10.07 -8.01
C ARG A 14 1.50 9.79 -6.54
N GLN A 15 0.81 8.70 -6.18
CA GLN A 15 0.70 8.22 -4.79
C GLN A 15 2.09 8.04 -4.17
N LEU A 16 2.99 7.35 -4.88
CA LEU A 16 4.35 7.08 -4.42
C LEU A 16 5.20 8.36 -4.35
N VAL A 17 5.17 9.19 -5.39
CA VAL A 17 5.96 10.43 -5.45
C VAL A 17 5.53 11.42 -4.37
N GLN A 18 4.22 11.63 -4.19
CA GLN A 18 3.74 12.55 -3.15
C GLN A 18 4.04 12.02 -1.75
N GLY A 19 3.83 10.73 -1.50
CA GLY A 19 4.17 10.09 -0.23
C GLY A 19 5.65 10.22 0.10
N GLN A 20 6.54 9.81 -0.82
CA GLN A 20 7.98 9.88 -0.61
C GLN A 20 8.46 11.32 -0.40
N ARG A 21 8.03 12.28 -1.23
CA ARG A 21 8.39 13.70 -1.05
C ARG A 21 7.90 14.26 0.27
N PHE A 22 6.72 13.86 0.73
CA PHE A 22 6.22 14.27 2.04
C PHE A 22 7.14 13.76 3.16
N PHE A 23 7.51 12.48 3.13
CA PHE A 23 8.40 11.90 4.13
C PHE A 23 9.81 12.51 4.10
N GLU A 24 10.38 12.70 2.91
CA GLU A 24 11.68 13.34 2.73
C GLU A 24 11.70 14.76 3.31
N ARG A 25 10.66 15.56 3.02
CA ARG A 25 10.58 16.97 3.46
C ARG A 25 10.38 17.11 4.96
N HIS A 26 9.56 16.25 5.59
CA HIS A 26 9.15 16.44 6.99
C HIS A 26 9.97 15.60 7.97
N PHE A 27 10.54 14.49 7.53
CA PHE A 27 11.27 13.56 8.40
C PHE A 27 12.70 13.27 7.94
N GLY A 28 13.12 13.80 6.78
CA GLY A 28 14.48 13.62 6.27
C GLY A 28 14.78 12.19 5.80
N ALA A 29 13.75 11.36 5.59
CA ALA A 29 13.88 9.96 5.23
C ALA A 29 12.85 9.55 4.17
N ARG A 30 13.15 8.48 3.44
CA ARG A 30 12.21 7.80 2.54
C ARG A 30 11.74 6.50 3.16
N CYS A 31 10.54 6.08 2.78
CA CYS A 31 10.04 4.75 3.12
C CYS A 31 10.62 3.72 2.14
N ASP A 32 11.04 2.56 2.65
CA ASP A 32 11.55 1.42 1.87
C ASP A 32 10.55 0.25 1.76
N VAL A 33 9.44 0.31 2.51
CA VAL A 33 8.39 -0.71 2.54
C VAL A 33 7.07 -0.13 2.02
N GLY A 34 6.56 -0.69 0.93
CA GLY A 34 5.19 -0.45 0.48
C GLY A 34 4.21 -1.13 1.43
N TRP A 35 3.35 -0.35 2.10
CA TRP A 35 2.46 -0.85 3.15
C TRP A 35 1.00 -0.72 2.73
N LEU A 36 0.38 -1.83 2.32
CA LEU A 36 -1.01 -1.88 1.84
C LEU A 36 -1.76 -3.09 2.44
N PRO A 37 -1.91 -3.18 3.78
CA PRO A 37 -2.59 -4.29 4.44
C PRO A 37 -4.04 -4.47 3.99
N ASP A 38 -4.77 -3.40 3.65
CA ASP A 38 -6.22 -3.42 3.44
C ASP A 38 -6.70 -3.24 1.99
N THR A 39 -5.79 -3.10 1.02
CA THR A 39 -6.17 -2.96 -0.39
C THR A 39 -6.82 -4.23 -0.98
N PHE A 40 -7.87 -4.08 -1.79
CA PHE A 40 -8.64 -5.19 -2.37
C PHE A 40 -8.02 -5.74 -3.67
N GLY A 41 -6.87 -6.41 -3.56
CA GLY A 41 -6.13 -7.01 -4.67
C GLY A 41 -5.06 -6.09 -5.23
N TYR A 42 -4.10 -6.67 -5.98
CA TYR A 42 -2.88 -5.96 -6.36
C TYR A 42 -2.49 -6.12 -7.82
N ALA A 43 -2.44 -5.00 -8.53
CA ALA A 43 -2.07 -4.96 -9.95
C ALA A 43 -0.65 -5.51 -10.21
N ALA A 44 -0.52 -6.26 -11.30
CA ALA A 44 0.71 -6.99 -11.66
C ALA A 44 1.96 -6.11 -11.82
N GLN A 45 1.82 -4.81 -12.12
CA GLN A 45 2.95 -3.89 -12.30
C GLN A 45 3.35 -3.14 -11.03
N LEU A 46 2.65 -3.32 -9.90
CA LEU A 46 2.98 -2.60 -8.67
C LEU A 46 4.43 -2.84 -8.19
N PRO A 47 5.06 -4.03 -8.33
CA PRO A 47 6.48 -4.22 -8.00
C PRO A 47 7.41 -3.28 -8.76
N GLN A 48 7.16 -3.05 -10.05
CA GLN A 48 7.93 -2.12 -10.86
C GLN A 48 7.85 -0.69 -10.31
N LEU A 49 6.63 -0.26 -9.95
CA LEU A 49 6.40 1.08 -9.41
C LEU A 49 7.05 1.26 -8.03
N LEU A 50 6.91 0.28 -7.14
CA LEU A 50 7.54 0.27 -5.81
C LEU A 50 9.07 0.30 -5.92
N ALA A 51 9.66 -0.54 -6.77
CA ALA A 51 11.09 -0.55 -7.02
C ALA A 51 11.58 0.80 -7.57
N GLY A 52 10.87 1.38 -8.54
CA GLY A 52 11.16 2.72 -9.07
C GLY A 52 11.04 3.84 -8.04
N ALA A 53 10.18 3.66 -7.02
CA ALA A 53 10.06 4.56 -5.87
C ALA A 53 11.08 4.29 -4.75
N GLY A 54 12.03 3.37 -4.94
CA GLY A 54 13.03 3.02 -3.92
C GLY A 54 12.46 2.21 -2.76
N MET A 55 11.36 1.48 -2.99
CA MET A 55 10.68 0.64 -2.00
C MET A 55 10.89 -0.84 -2.35
N PRO A 56 12.02 -1.45 -1.98
CA PRO A 56 12.33 -2.85 -2.34
C PRO A 56 11.48 -3.89 -1.62
N TYR A 57 10.68 -3.46 -0.63
CA TYR A 57 9.88 -4.32 0.23
C TYR A 57 8.39 -4.02 0.09
N PHE A 58 7.55 -5.03 0.29
CA PHE A 58 6.11 -4.89 0.24
C PHE A 58 5.41 -5.72 1.33
N LEU A 59 4.39 -5.14 1.96
CA LEU A 59 3.55 -5.82 2.94
C LEU A 59 2.07 -5.63 2.62
N THR A 60 1.31 -6.73 2.71
CA THR A 60 -0.15 -6.74 2.64
C THR A 60 -0.73 -7.86 3.52
N GLN A 61 -2.02 -7.74 3.87
CA GLN A 61 -2.79 -8.73 4.61
C GLN A 61 -3.94 -9.37 3.81
N LYS A 62 -4.68 -8.61 2.99
CA LYS A 62 -5.98 -9.07 2.43
C LYS A 62 -5.95 -10.41 1.69
N LEU A 63 -4.84 -10.77 1.02
CA LEU A 63 -4.75 -12.06 0.31
C LEU A 63 -4.88 -13.29 1.21
N SER A 64 -4.63 -13.13 2.51
CA SER A 64 -4.89 -14.18 3.50
C SER A 64 -6.38 -14.52 3.65
N TRP A 65 -7.28 -13.69 3.11
CA TRP A 65 -8.73 -13.86 3.20
C TRP A 65 -9.34 -14.49 1.95
N ASN A 66 -8.56 -14.91 0.97
CA ASN A 66 -9.09 -15.60 -0.21
C ASN A 66 -10.01 -16.77 0.19
N ASN A 67 -11.18 -16.85 -0.43
CA ASN A 67 -12.24 -17.78 -0.05
C ASN A 67 -12.22 -19.09 -0.84
N ILE A 68 -11.54 -19.15 -2.00
CA ILE A 68 -11.43 -20.35 -2.83
C ILE A 68 -10.02 -20.92 -2.72
N ASN A 69 -9.00 -20.12 -3.05
CA ASN A 69 -7.61 -20.56 -3.05
C ASN A 69 -6.80 -19.87 -1.95
N GLN A 70 -6.30 -20.67 -1.01
CA GLN A 70 -5.31 -20.18 -0.05
C GLN A 70 -4.02 -19.84 -0.79
N PHE A 71 -3.56 -18.59 -0.66
CA PHE A 71 -2.32 -18.17 -1.29
C PHE A 71 -1.14 -19.01 -0.75
N PRO A 72 -0.22 -19.50 -1.60
CA PRO A 72 0.75 -20.53 -1.18
C PRO A 72 1.91 -20.02 -0.31
N HIS A 73 2.17 -18.71 -0.27
CA HIS A 73 3.35 -18.14 0.41
C HIS A 73 2.99 -17.13 1.51
N SER A 74 3.89 -16.99 2.47
CA SER A 74 3.97 -15.91 3.45
C SER A 74 5.12 -14.95 3.13
N THR A 75 6.24 -15.43 2.54
CA THR A 75 7.38 -14.60 2.15
C THR A 75 7.88 -15.02 0.78
N PHE A 76 7.86 -14.11 -0.19
CA PHE A 76 8.17 -14.44 -1.59
C PHE A 76 8.67 -13.20 -2.36
N TRP A 77 9.35 -13.44 -3.47
CA TRP A 77 9.63 -12.40 -4.46
C TRP A 77 8.39 -12.14 -5.28
N TRP A 78 7.84 -10.93 -5.21
CA TRP A 78 6.77 -10.52 -6.10
C TRP A 78 7.36 -9.86 -7.34
N GLU A 79 7.22 -10.51 -8.49
CA GLU A 79 7.78 -10.11 -9.76
C GLU A 79 6.71 -9.52 -10.68
N ALA A 80 6.98 -8.31 -11.19
CA ALA A 80 6.18 -7.62 -12.17
C ALA A 80 6.30 -8.23 -13.56
N LEU A 81 5.49 -7.74 -14.51
CA LEU A 81 5.48 -8.29 -15.87
C LEU A 81 6.80 -8.05 -16.62
N ASP A 82 7.51 -6.98 -16.26
CA ASP A 82 8.81 -6.58 -16.80
C ASP A 82 10.01 -7.27 -16.13
N GLY A 83 9.79 -8.05 -15.07
CA GLY A 83 10.84 -8.72 -14.29
C GLY A 83 11.36 -7.92 -13.10
N SER A 84 10.89 -6.68 -12.89
CA SER A 84 11.15 -5.94 -11.64
C SER A 84 10.55 -6.68 -10.46
N ARG A 85 11.23 -6.73 -9.31
CA ARG A 85 10.76 -7.50 -8.14
C ARG A 85 10.91 -6.75 -6.82
N VAL A 86 10.00 -7.02 -5.90
CA VAL A 86 10.05 -6.57 -4.50
C VAL A 86 9.89 -7.77 -3.56
N LEU A 87 10.58 -7.77 -2.43
CA LEU A 87 10.43 -8.83 -1.43
C LEU A 87 9.14 -8.56 -0.66
N THR A 88 8.23 -9.53 -0.71
CA THR A 88 6.88 -9.38 -0.17
C THR A 88 6.66 -10.28 1.03
N HIS A 89 5.99 -9.77 2.06
CA HIS A 89 5.59 -10.55 3.22
C HIS A 89 4.09 -10.38 3.55
N PHE A 90 3.43 -11.50 3.83
CA PHE A 90 2.07 -11.59 4.34
C PHE A 90 2.12 -12.10 5.78
N PRO A 91 1.76 -11.26 6.78
CA PRO A 91 1.73 -11.67 8.18
C PRO A 91 0.85 -12.93 8.35
N PRO A 92 1.42 -14.06 8.84
CA PRO A 92 0.71 -15.34 8.90
C PRO A 92 -0.39 -15.42 9.97
N SER A 93 -0.50 -14.40 10.83
CA SER A 93 -1.63 -14.21 11.74
C SER A 93 -2.95 -13.98 10.99
N ASN A 94 -2.91 -13.74 9.68
CA ASN A 94 -4.08 -13.48 8.82
C ASN A 94 -4.91 -12.26 9.25
N THR A 95 -4.31 -11.36 10.04
CA THR A 95 -4.92 -10.16 10.58
C THR A 95 -3.85 -9.10 10.84
N TYR A 96 -4.21 -7.84 10.63
CA TYR A 96 -3.45 -6.69 11.13
C TYR A 96 -3.98 -6.14 12.47
N ASN A 97 -5.00 -6.81 13.04
CA ASN A 97 -5.66 -6.46 14.30
C ASN A 97 -5.34 -7.44 15.43
N SER A 98 -4.13 -8.02 15.45
CA SER A 98 -3.74 -8.94 16.53
C SER A 98 -3.86 -8.24 17.88
N GLN A 99 -4.32 -8.99 18.87
CA GLN A 99 -4.42 -8.50 20.24
C GLN A 99 -3.15 -8.81 21.05
N MET A 100 -2.05 -9.16 20.37
CA MET A 100 -0.78 -9.58 20.97
C MET A 100 -0.96 -10.75 21.95
N SER A 101 -1.90 -11.67 21.66
CA SER A 101 -2.12 -12.84 22.50
C SER A 101 -1.05 -13.91 22.25
N ALA A 102 -0.80 -14.79 23.23
CA ALA A 102 0.07 -15.96 23.02
C ALA A 102 -0.42 -16.81 21.82
N GLY A 103 -1.74 -16.93 21.67
CA GLY A 103 -2.36 -17.63 20.54
C GLY A 103 -2.05 -16.98 19.20
N ASP A 104 -2.02 -15.64 19.13
CA ASP A 104 -1.69 -14.89 17.92
C ASP A 104 -0.23 -15.12 17.52
N VAL A 105 0.68 -15.12 18.49
CA VAL A 105 2.11 -15.42 18.26
C VAL A 105 2.28 -16.85 17.76
N VAL A 106 1.68 -17.83 18.44
CA VAL A 106 1.73 -19.24 18.04
C VAL A 106 1.12 -19.44 16.65
N ALA A 107 0.02 -18.77 16.35
CA ALA A 107 -0.61 -18.81 15.03
C ALA A 107 0.32 -18.22 13.95
N SER A 108 0.97 -17.10 14.22
CA SER A 108 1.92 -16.47 13.27
C SER A 108 3.07 -17.42 12.91
N VAL A 109 3.62 -18.15 13.88
CA VAL A 109 4.68 -19.14 13.63
C VAL A 109 4.14 -20.35 12.89
N ARG A 110 3.00 -20.91 13.35
CA ARG A 110 2.41 -22.12 12.78
C ARG A 110 2.01 -21.92 11.32
N ASN A 111 1.40 -20.78 11.01
CA ASN A 111 0.83 -20.47 9.72
C ASN A 111 1.85 -19.90 8.71
N ASN A 112 3.09 -19.63 9.12
CA ASN A 112 4.13 -19.21 8.19
C ASN A 112 4.42 -20.34 7.19
N LYS A 113 4.03 -20.11 5.93
CA LYS A 113 4.08 -21.11 4.84
C LYS A 113 5.49 -21.34 4.30
N ASP A 114 6.38 -20.37 4.49
CA ASP A 114 7.75 -20.41 3.98
C ASP A 114 8.80 -20.46 5.09
N LYS A 115 8.43 -20.88 6.32
CA LYS A 115 9.34 -20.89 7.48
C LYS A 115 10.64 -21.69 7.30
N GLU A 116 10.67 -22.65 6.38
CA GLU A 116 11.90 -23.39 6.02
C GLU A 116 12.86 -22.54 5.17
N ARG A 117 12.36 -21.55 4.43
CA ARG A 117 13.11 -20.68 3.50
C ARG A 117 13.33 -19.27 4.05
N ALA A 118 12.37 -18.78 4.82
CA ALA A 118 12.35 -17.45 5.43
C ALA A 118 11.87 -17.60 6.89
N PRO A 119 12.76 -18.03 7.81
CA PRO A 119 12.43 -18.20 9.22
C PRO A 119 12.29 -16.82 9.88
N GLY A 120 11.06 -16.32 9.87
CA GLY A 120 10.68 -15.03 10.45
C GLY A 120 9.28 -14.64 9.99
N ALA A 121 8.50 -14.05 10.88
CA ALA A 121 7.16 -13.56 10.57
C ALA A 121 6.89 -12.25 11.30
N LEU A 122 6.29 -11.29 10.60
CA LEU A 122 5.74 -10.11 11.26
C LEU A 122 4.43 -10.48 11.95
N LEU A 123 4.25 -10.00 13.17
CA LEU A 123 2.96 -9.98 13.86
C LEU A 123 2.50 -8.52 13.97
N LEU A 124 1.44 -8.20 13.25
CA LEU A 124 0.84 -6.86 13.27
C LEU A 124 -0.23 -6.80 14.36
N TYR A 125 0.02 -6.01 15.40
CA TYR A 125 -0.87 -5.87 16.55
C TYR A 125 -1.35 -4.45 16.75
N GLY A 126 -2.54 -4.31 17.33
CA GLY A 126 -3.25 -3.06 17.50
C GLY A 126 -4.66 -3.09 16.95
N ASN A 127 -5.32 -1.94 16.95
CA ASN A 127 -6.68 -1.77 16.45
C ASN A 127 -6.69 -0.92 15.17
N GLY A 128 -7.02 -1.55 14.05
CA GLY A 128 -7.31 -0.96 12.74
C GLY A 128 -8.81 -0.76 12.53
N ASP A 129 -9.29 -0.76 11.28
CA ASP A 129 -10.73 -0.70 10.92
C ASP A 129 -11.54 0.42 11.59
N GLY A 130 -10.94 1.60 11.78
CA GLY A 130 -11.53 2.69 12.57
C GLY A 130 -10.63 3.18 13.71
N GLY A 131 -9.48 2.53 13.92
CA GLY A 131 -8.33 3.07 14.63
C GLY A 131 -8.14 2.54 16.06
N GLY A 132 -7.09 3.06 16.71
CA GLY A 132 -6.78 2.78 18.12
C GLY A 132 -5.35 2.29 18.38
N GLY A 133 -4.60 1.90 17.35
CA GLY A 133 -3.20 1.48 17.49
C GLY A 133 -2.99 0.37 18.54
N PRO A 134 -1.74 0.08 18.92
CA PRO A 134 -1.47 -0.79 20.06
C PRO A 134 -1.90 -0.16 21.39
N THR A 135 -2.47 -0.98 22.29
CA THR A 135 -2.81 -0.55 23.66
C THR A 135 -1.66 -0.82 24.63
N ALA A 136 -1.65 -0.12 25.77
CA ALA A 136 -0.67 -0.39 26.84
C ALA A 136 -0.71 -1.86 27.30
N ALA A 137 -1.90 -2.46 27.39
CA ALA A 137 -2.06 -3.87 27.75
C ALA A 137 -1.43 -4.84 26.73
N MET A 138 -1.46 -4.49 25.44
CA MET A 138 -0.77 -5.27 24.40
C MET A 138 0.75 -5.18 24.57
N CYS A 139 1.29 -3.99 24.88
CA CYS A 139 2.72 -3.81 25.14
C CYS A 139 3.18 -4.59 26.39
N GLU A 140 2.38 -4.60 27.45
CA GLU A 140 2.63 -5.40 28.65
C GLU A 140 2.59 -6.91 28.35
N THR A 141 1.68 -7.33 27.46
CA THR A 141 1.60 -8.73 27.04
C THR A 141 2.84 -9.12 26.22
N LEU A 142 3.24 -8.29 25.26
CA LEU A 142 4.49 -8.47 24.50
C LEU A 142 5.69 -8.67 25.44
N ALA A 143 5.84 -7.80 26.44
CA ALA A 143 6.93 -7.89 27.41
C ALA A 143 6.91 -9.17 28.28
N ARG A 144 5.75 -9.79 28.47
CA ARG A 144 5.59 -11.03 29.26
C ARG A 144 5.74 -12.29 28.42
N LEU A 145 5.30 -12.26 27.17
CA LEU A 145 5.34 -13.41 26.27
C LEU A 145 6.77 -13.81 25.96
N GLY A 146 7.64 -12.83 25.73
CA GLY A 146 9.08 -13.05 25.75
C GLY A 146 9.88 -12.00 25.02
N ASP A 147 11.17 -12.29 24.85
CA ASP A 147 12.14 -11.43 24.18
C ASP A 147 12.83 -12.12 22.99
N GLU A 148 13.84 -11.46 22.43
CA GLU A 148 14.60 -11.97 21.28
C GLU A 148 15.41 -13.23 21.62
N GLN A 149 15.69 -13.48 22.90
CA GLN A 149 16.41 -14.67 23.38
C GLN A 149 15.45 -15.85 23.60
N GLY A 150 14.14 -15.64 23.45
CA GLY A 150 13.12 -16.64 23.75
C GLY A 150 12.93 -16.86 25.25
N ALA A 151 13.39 -15.93 26.11
CA ALA A 151 13.02 -15.94 27.51
C ALA A 151 11.57 -15.47 27.64
N GLY A 152 10.76 -16.10 28.51
CA GLY A 152 9.35 -15.74 28.68
C GLY A 152 8.47 -16.96 28.92
N VAL A 153 7.38 -17.06 28.16
CA VAL A 153 6.42 -18.16 28.26
C VAL A 153 6.87 -19.35 27.42
N ASP A 154 7.04 -20.51 28.07
CA ASP A 154 7.39 -21.76 27.39
C ASP A 154 6.42 -22.08 26.24
N GLY A 155 6.98 -22.41 25.08
CA GLY A 155 6.21 -22.73 23.86
C GLY A 155 5.81 -21.53 23.01
N VAL A 156 6.16 -20.30 23.40
CA VAL A 156 6.05 -19.10 22.58
C VAL A 156 7.39 -18.84 21.87
N ALA A 157 7.35 -18.43 20.61
CA ALA A 157 8.58 -18.12 19.86
C ALA A 157 9.23 -16.82 20.34
N ALA A 158 10.52 -16.66 20.07
CA ALA A 158 11.25 -15.42 20.35
C ALA A 158 10.58 -14.22 19.67
N LEU A 159 10.49 -13.10 20.40
CA LEU A 159 9.80 -11.90 19.97
C LEU A 159 10.77 -10.73 19.88
N LYS A 160 10.72 -10.02 18.76
CA LYS A 160 11.53 -8.84 18.50
C LYS A 160 10.64 -7.65 18.15
N PRO A 161 10.49 -6.64 19.03
CA PRO A 161 9.92 -5.36 18.64
C PRO A 161 10.80 -4.73 17.54
N GLY A 162 10.19 -4.25 16.47
CA GLY A 162 10.97 -3.70 15.36
C GLY A 162 10.11 -3.02 14.30
N SER A 163 10.78 -2.31 13.40
CA SER A 163 10.14 -1.75 12.22
C SER A 163 10.04 -2.79 11.10
N PRO A 164 9.13 -2.60 10.13
CA PRO A 164 9.08 -3.43 8.93
C PRO A 164 10.42 -3.49 8.19
N SER A 165 11.13 -2.35 8.09
CA SER A 165 12.45 -2.27 7.45
C SER A 165 13.49 -3.16 8.15
N LEU A 166 13.47 -3.21 9.49
CA LEU A 166 14.34 -4.11 10.27
C LEU A 166 14.01 -5.58 10.04
N PHE A 167 12.72 -5.92 9.90
CA PHE A 167 12.31 -7.29 9.57
C PHE A 167 12.83 -7.72 8.19
N PHE A 168 12.58 -6.93 7.15
CA PHE A 168 13.00 -7.27 5.80
C PHE A 168 14.53 -7.33 5.67
N SER A 169 15.25 -6.35 6.23
CA SER A 169 16.72 -6.39 6.25
C SER A 169 17.25 -7.58 7.05
N GLY A 170 16.61 -7.93 8.18
CA GLY A 170 16.95 -9.12 8.97
C GLY A 170 16.79 -10.43 8.19
N LEU A 171 15.70 -10.57 7.41
CA LEU A 171 15.50 -11.72 6.52
C LEU A 171 16.61 -11.83 5.46
N LEU A 172 17.14 -10.70 4.97
CA LEU A 172 18.20 -10.67 3.95
C LEU A 172 19.60 -10.94 4.51
N HIS A 173 19.89 -10.45 5.72
CA HIS A 173 21.23 -10.51 6.33
C HIS A 173 21.46 -11.75 7.20
N GLY A 174 20.40 -12.37 7.72
CA GLY A 174 20.49 -13.47 8.68
C GLY A 174 20.70 -14.87 8.10
N GLN A 175 20.91 -15.02 6.80
CA GLN A 175 20.95 -16.34 6.13
C GLN A 175 22.15 -16.41 5.15
N GLU A 176 23.17 -17.22 5.46
CA GLU A 176 24.21 -17.65 4.50
C GLU A 176 23.61 -18.48 3.35
N HIS A 177 22.36 -18.97 3.49
CA HIS A 177 21.56 -19.58 2.45
C HIS A 177 20.70 -18.52 1.74
N SER A 178 21.19 -18.15 0.57
CA SER A 178 20.74 -17.02 -0.25
C SER A 178 19.23 -16.93 -0.50
N LEU A 179 18.77 -15.69 -0.71
CA LEU A 179 17.57 -15.27 -1.45
C LEU A 179 17.13 -16.12 -2.67
N LYS A 180 18.00 -17.01 -3.19
CA LYS A 180 17.71 -17.94 -4.28
C LYS A 180 16.71 -19.04 -3.90
N GLU A 181 16.50 -19.29 -2.60
CA GLU A 181 15.51 -20.27 -2.14
C GLU A 181 14.12 -19.69 -1.94
N ILE A 182 13.98 -18.36 -1.83
CA ILE A 182 12.68 -17.69 -1.75
C ILE A 182 11.99 -17.80 -3.11
N LEU A 183 10.75 -18.28 -3.08
CA LEU A 183 9.97 -18.53 -4.30
C LEU A 183 9.48 -17.21 -4.91
N THR A 184 9.21 -17.24 -6.22
CA THR A 184 8.74 -16.08 -6.98
C THR A 184 7.28 -16.24 -7.35
N TRP A 185 6.48 -15.21 -7.12
CA TRP A 185 5.15 -15.04 -7.70
C TRP A 185 5.21 -13.97 -8.78
N ARG A 186 4.90 -14.34 -10.03
CA ARG A 186 4.93 -13.41 -11.16
C ARG A 186 3.52 -12.98 -11.54
N GLY A 187 3.32 -11.66 -11.68
CA GLY A 187 2.07 -11.07 -12.15
C GLY A 187 1.16 -10.58 -11.02
N GLU A 188 -0.15 -10.61 -11.27
CA GLU A 188 -1.16 -10.07 -10.36
C GLU A 188 -1.23 -10.87 -9.05
N LEU A 189 -1.42 -10.19 -7.92
CA LEU A 189 -1.89 -10.85 -6.72
C LEU A 189 -3.42 -10.71 -6.66
N TYR A 190 -4.08 -11.67 -7.29
CA TYR A 190 -5.53 -11.67 -7.43
C TYR A 190 -6.23 -11.92 -6.09
N PHE A 191 -7.11 -10.99 -5.69
CA PHE A 191 -7.92 -11.11 -4.48
C PHE A 191 -9.31 -11.64 -4.83
N GLU A 192 -9.69 -12.75 -4.20
CA GLU A 192 -10.89 -13.51 -4.59
C GLU A 192 -12.18 -13.03 -3.93
N LEU A 193 -12.08 -12.01 -3.06
CA LEU A 193 -13.20 -11.40 -2.37
C LEU A 193 -13.45 -9.98 -2.89
N HIS A 194 -14.56 -9.41 -2.44
CA HIS A 194 -14.93 -8.01 -2.67
C HIS A 194 -15.08 -7.59 -4.14
N ARG A 195 -15.24 -8.50 -5.11
CA ARG A 195 -15.39 -8.15 -6.55
C ARG A 195 -16.52 -7.16 -6.87
N GLY A 196 -17.54 -7.04 -6.00
CA GLY A 196 -18.58 -6.03 -6.14
C GLY A 196 -18.06 -4.59 -6.13
N THR A 197 -16.87 -4.36 -5.56
CA THR A 197 -16.21 -3.06 -5.52
C THR A 197 -15.79 -2.56 -6.90
N TYR A 198 -15.67 -3.43 -7.90
CA TYR A 198 -15.36 -3.02 -9.27
C TYR A 198 -16.52 -2.28 -9.94
N THR A 199 -17.76 -2.49 -9.50
CA THR A 199 -18.97 -1.95 -10.17
C THR A 199 -19.71 -0.90 -9.34
N THR A 200 -19.73 -1.02 -8.01
CA THR A 200 -20.43 -0.07 -7.14
C THR A 200 -19.90 1.36 -7.31
N GLN A 201 -20.72 2.37 -6.98
CA GLN A 201 -20.33 3.80 -7.08
C GLN A 201 -19.74 4.19 -8.45
N ALA A 202 -20.40 3.77 -9.53
CA ALA A 202 -19.95 4.01 -10.91
C ALA A 202 -19.68 5.50 -11.22
N TYR A 203 -20.46 6.42 -10.64
CA TYR A 203 -20.24 7.86 -10.80
C TYR A 203 -18.87 8.29 -10.27
N THR A 204 -18.52 7.91 -9.04
CA THR A 204 -17.21 8.18 -8.41
C THR A 204 -16.08 7.65 -9.28
N LYS A 205 -16.20 6.42 -9.78
CA LYS A 205 -15.20 5.78 -10.66
C LYS A 205 -15.04 6.52 -11.99
N ALA A 206 -16.15 6.91 -12.63
CA ALA A 206 -16.15 7.68 -13.86
C ALA A 206 -15.49 9.05 -13.67
N CYS A 207 -15.81 9.75 -12.58
CA CYS A 207 -15.20 11.03 -12.23
C CYS A 207 -13.71 10.91 -11.91
N ASN A 208 -13.27 9.86 -11.21
CA ASN A 208 -11.84 9.60 -11.02
C ASN A 208 -11.14 9.47 -12.38
N ARG A 209 -11.65 8.61 -13.28
CA ARG A 209 -11.04 8.41 -14.60
C ARG A 209 -10.99 9.69 -15.44
N ALA A 210 -12.06 10.48 -15.42
CA ALA A 210 -12.11 11.76 -16.12
C ALA A 210 -11.11 12.76 -15.54
N SER A 211 -10.98 12.81 -14.22
CA SER A 211 -10.04 13.69 -13.52
C SER A 211 -8.59 13.29 -13.80
N GLU A 212 -8.26 11.99 -13.78
CA GLU A 212 -6.94 11.48 -14.19
C GLU A 212 -6.57 11.92 -15.61
N GLY A 213 -7.50 11.78 -16.55
CA GLY A 213 -7.30 12.21 -17.94
C GLY A 213 -7.11 13.72 -18.07
N LEU A 214 -7.90 14.51 -17.34
CA LEU A 214 -7.78 15.97 -17.33
C LEU A 214 -6.48 16.43 -16.68
N LEU A 215 -6.07 15.84 -15.56
CA LEU A 215 -4.80 16.15 -14.89
C LEU A 215 -3.64 15.95 -15.85
N ARG A 216 -3.53 14.76 -16.44
CA ARG A 216 -2.48 14.45 -17.42
C ARG A 216 -2.49 15.44 -18.60
N GLY A 217 -3.66 15.69 -19.19
CA GLY A 217 -3.78 16.63 -20.32
C GLY A 217 -3.42 18.07 -19.94
N THR A 218 -3.78 18.50 -18.74
CA THR A 218 -3.49 19.85 -18.22
C THR A 218 -2.00 20.02 -17.94
N GLU A 219 -1.36 19.03 -17.31
CA GLU A 219 0.08 19.04 -17.08
C GLU A 219 0.87 19.06 -18.39
N MET A 220 0.46 18.27 -19.38
CA MET A 220 1.10 18.24 -20.70
C MET A 220 1.00 19.61 -21.41
N ALA A 221 -0.20 20.19 -21.46
CA ALA A 221 -0.42 21.50 -22.06
C ALA A 221 0.38 22.59 -21.32
N SER A 222 0.29 22.61 -19.98
CA SER A 222 1.00 23.59 -19.15
C SER A 222 2.51 23.47 -19.27
N SER A 223 3.05 22.25 -19.38
CA SER A 223 4.49 22.02 -19.58
C SER A 223 4.95 22.55 -20.93
N LEU A 224 4.17 22.34 -21.98
CA LEU A 224 4.46 22.87 -23.32
C LEU A 224 4.39 24.39 -23.35
N ALA A 225 3.35 24.98 -22.77
CA ALA A 225 3.17 26.42 -22.66
C ALA A 225 4.32 27.08 -21.89
N ALA A 226 4.78 26.49 -20.78
CA ALA A 226 5.90 27.01 -20.00
C ALA A 226 7.23 27.05 -20.79
N VAL A 227 7.38 26.20 -21.81
CA VAL A 227 8.54 26.20 -22.70
C VAL A 227 8.38 27.17 -23.86
N LEU A 228 7.18 27.24 -24.46
CA LEU A 228 6.95 28.00 -25.69
C LEU A 228 6.56 29.48 -25.46
N ALA A 229 5.93 29.80 -24.33
CA ALA A 229 5.41 31.12 -24.03
C ALA A 229 6.20 31.77 -22.88
N PRO A 230 7.02 32.82 -23.13
CA PRO A 230 7.90 33.42 -22.12
C PRO A 230 7.20 33.96 -20.86
N HIS A 231 5.90 34.26 -20.94
CA HIS A 231 5.12 34.81 -19.84
C HIS A 231 4.28 33.75 -19.11
N PHE A 232 4.17 32.54 -19.65
CA PHE A 232 3.39 31.49 -19.03
C PHE A 232 4.17 30.88 -17.86
N ARG A 233 3.52 30.71 -16.72
CA ARG A 233 4.09 30.06 -15.54
C ARG A 233 3.35 28.76 -15.30
N TYR A 234 4.09 27.66 -15.18
CA TYR A 234 3.52 26.36 -14.87
C TYR A 234 2.72 26.43 -13.55
N PRO A 235 1.42 26.07 -13.53
CA PRO A 235 0.56 26.22 -12.36
C PRO A 235 0.77 25.09 -11.35
N GLN A 236 1.98 25.02 -10.79
CA GLN A 236 2.43 23.94 -9.91
C GLN A 236 1.50 23.74 -8.70
N GLU A 237 1.19 24.82 -7.98
CA GLU A 237 0.40 24.74 -6.74
C GLU A 237 -1.02 24.25 -7.00
N GLN A 238 -1.65 24.72 -8.07
CA GLN A 238 -3.00 24.32 -8.43
C GLN A 238 -3.06 22.86 -8.90
N LEU A 239 -2.07 22.40 -9.65
CA LEU A 239 -1.95 21.02 -10.09
C LEU A 239 -1.65 20.07 -8.93
N ASP A 240 -0.76 20.46 -8.01
CA ASP A 240 -0.46 19.68 -6.81
C ASP A 240 -1.71 19.52 -5.94
N ALA A 241 -2.47 20.59 -5.73
CA ALA A 241 -3.73 20.55 -4.98
C ALA A 241 -4.77 19.63 -5.65
N ALA A 242 -4.94 19.74 -6.97
CA ALA A 242 -5.86 18.89 -7.71
C ALA A 242 -5.44 17.41 -7.69
N TRP A 243 -4.15 17.11 -7.83
CA TRP A 243 -3.64 15.75 -7.66
C TRP A 243 -3.89 15.23 -6.26
N GLN A 244 -3.49 15.98 -5.21
CA GLN A 244 -3.69 15.58 -3.82
C GLN A 244 -5.14 15.19 -3.54
N GLU A 245 -6.09 15.96 -4.05
CA GLU A 245 -7.51 15.68 -3.85
C GLU A 245 -8.00 14.44 -4.62
N VAL A 246 -7.57 14.26 -5.88
CA VAL A 246 -7.89 13.04 -6.64
C VAL A 246 -7.27 11.81 -5.97
N LEU A 247 -6.01 11.88 -5.54
CA LEU A 247 -5.31 10.79 -4.86
C LEU A 247 -5.95 10.45 -3.50
N LEU A 248 -6.47 11.45 -2.78
CA LEU A 248 -7.24 11.24 -1.54
C LEU A 248 -8.48 10.37 -1.82
N PHE A 249 -9.21 10.65 -2.90
CA PHE A 249 -10.40 9.87 -3.25
C PHE A 249 -10.09 8.48 -3.81
N GLN A 250 -8.82 8.18 -4.10
CA GLN A 250 -8.34 6.84 -4.47
C GLN A 250 -8.04 5.94 -3.28
N PHE A 251 -8.35 6.38 -2.05
CA PHE A 251 -8.31 5.52 -0.87
C PHE A 251 -9.10 4.22 -1.10
N HIS A 252 -8.60 3.10 -0.54
CA HIS A 252 -9.11 1.76 -0.83
C HIS A 252 -10.57 1.51 -0.42
N ASP A 253 -11.16 2.36 0.42
CA ASP A 253 -12.61 2.31 0.68
C ASP A 253 -13.45 3.34 -0.08
N VAL A 254 -12.82 4.38 -0.62
CA VAL A 254 -13.53 5.48 -1.29
C VAL A 254 -13.74 5.14 -2.76
N LEU A 255 -12.66 4.89 -3.51
CA LEU A 255 -12.76 4.62 -4.95
C LEU A 255 -13.42 3.26 -5.25
N PRO A 256 -13.09 2.18 -4.53
CA PRO A 256 -13.78 0.89 -4.69
C PRO A 256 -15.25 0.96 -4.27
N GLY A 257 -15.64 1.95 -3.46
CA GLY A 257 -17.03 2.26 -3.20
C GLY A 257 -17.63 1.44 -2.04
N SER A 258 -16.86 1.23 -0.97
CA SER A 258 -17.23 0.54 0.29
C SER A 258 -17.43 1.46 1.50
N SER A 259 -17.23 2.78 1.37
CA SER A 259 -17.54 3.80 2.38
C SER A 259 -19.05 4.05 2.59
N ILE A 260 -19.40 4.82 3.63
CA ILE A 260 -20.76 5.30 3.92
C ILE A 260 -21.20 6.42 2.95
N SER A 261 -22.52 6.67 2.86
CA SER A 261 -23.12 7.65 1.93
C SER A 261 -22.53 9.05 2.00
N MET A 262 -22.23 9.55 3.22
CA MET A 262 -21.66 10.88 3.44
C MET A 262 -20.35 11.10 2.69
N VAL A 263 -19.53 10.05 2.55
CA VAL A 263 -18.27 10.10 1.80
C VAL A 263 -18.54 10.32 0.31
N TYR A 264 -19.58 9.69 -0.25
CA TYR A 264 -19.92 9.87 -1.67
C TYR A 264 -20.64 11.16 -1.96
N GLU A 265 -21.44 11.68 -1.03
CA GLU A 265 -21.98 13.03 -1.14
C GLU A 265 -20.84 14.06 -1.25
N HIS A 266 -19.78 13.87 -0.45
CA HIS A 266 -18.58 14.70 -0.52
C HIS A 266 -17.86 14.57 -1.87
N THR A 267 -17.51 13.35 -2.31
CA THR A 267 -16.79 13.17 -3.59
C THR A 267 -17.62 13.65 -4.78
N ARG A 268 -18.94 13.45 -4.78
CA ARG A 268 -19.85 13.95 -5.82
C ARG A 268 -19.86 15.47 -5.94
N ALA A 269 -19.70 16.19 -4.84
CA ALA A 269 -19.59 17.64 -4.85
C ALA A 269 -18.21 18.12 -5.33
N ARG A 270 -17.14 17.40 -4.96
CA ARG A 270 -15.75 17.82 -5.20
C ARG A 270 -15.23 17.52 -6.60
N TYR A 271 -15.56 16.37 -7.19
CA TYR A 271 -15.10 16.03 -8.54
C TYR A 271 -15.45 17.08 -9.61
N PRO A 272 -16.69 17.61 -9.70
CA PRO A 272 -17.02 18.66 -10.66
C PRO A 272 -16.17 19.93 -10.49
N ALA A 273 -15.87 20.32 -9.23
CA ALA A 273 -15.04 21.47 -8.95
C ALA A 273 -13.59 21.26 -9.41
N ILE A 274 -13.01 20.08 -9.14
CA ILE A 274 -11.68 19.68 -9.63
C ILE A 274 -11.63 19.75 -11.15
N MET A 275 -12.58 19.10 -11.83
CA MET A 275 -12.62 19.07 -13.30
C MET A 275 -12.79 20.46 -13.92
N SER A 276 -13.60 21.33 -13.31
CA SER A 276 -13.78 22.72 -13.75
C SER A 276 -12.48 23.52 -13.61
N ALA A 277 -11.79 23.43 -12.47
CA ALA A 277 -10.51 24.09 -12.25
C ALA A 277 -9.45 23.62 -13.25
N LEU A 278 -9.33 22.30 -13.45
CA LEU A 278 -8.38 21.72 -14.42
C LEU A 278 -8.69 22.15 -15.86
N THR A 279 -9.97 22.23 -16.23
CA THR A 279 -10.37 22.71 -17.56
C THR A 279 -9.94 24.16 -17.76
N ALA A 280 -10.13 25.03 -16.77
CA ALA A 280 -9.69 26.41 -16.83
C ALA A 280 -8.16 26.52 -16.97
N LEU A 281 -7.40 25.76 -16.16
CA LEU A 281 -5.93 25.73 -16.26
C LEU A 281 -5.46 25.24 -17.63
N ARG A 282 -6.10 24.21 -18.18
CA ARG A 282 -5.75 23.69 -19.50
C ARG A 282 -6.08 24.70 -20.59
N SER A 283 -7.19 25.43 -20.49
CA SER A 283 -7.55 26.49 -21.43
C SER A 283 -6.60 27.68 -21.37
N ASP A 284 -6.08 28.04 -20.20
CA ASP A 284 -5.05 29.07 -20.06
C ASP A 284 -3.71 28.66 -20.69
N ALA A 285 -3.42 27.37 -20.70
CA ALA A 285 -2.19 26.80 -21.29
C ALA A 285 -2.24 26.59 -22.82
N LEU A 286 -3.42 26.61 -23.45
CA LEU A 286 -3.60 26.35 -24.88
C LEU A 286 -3.70 27.65 -25.68
#